data_AF-A0A7Y2ULV4-F1
#
_entry.id   AF-A0A7Y2ULV4-F1
#
_cell.length_a   1.000
_cell.length_b   1.000
_cell.length_c   1.000
_cell.angle_alpha   90.00
_cell.angle_beta   90.00
_cell.angle_gamma   90.00
#
_symmetry.space_group_name_H-M   'P 1'
#
loop_
_entity.id
_entity.type
_entity.pdbx_description
1 polymer ?
#
loop_
_entity_poly.entity_id
_entity_poly.type
_entity_poly.pdbx_seq_one_letter_code
_entity_poly.pdbx_strand_id
1 'polypeptide(L)'
;MTDHKKTSIALLAGGKSGEREVSLSGAAIFEKALDPDKFTIKRYDPASDLADLARDSKEIDFAFILLHGLFGEDGSVQGMLDLLDIPYQGSGILGSAVAMDKNLAKILYRLEGIPVADWQVVTSVDENQCEQLAATMGLPLVIKPVRDGSSLG
;
A
#
# COMPACT_ATOMS: atom_id res chain seq x y z
N MET A 1 -40.28 2.60 -9.50
CA MET A 1 -38.93 2.75 -8.93
C MET A 1 -38.07 1.70 -9.59
N THR A 2 -37.06 2.09 -10.36
CA THR A 2 -36.05 1.13 -10.84
C THR A 2 -35.29 0.64 -9.61
N ASP A 3 -35.42 -0.64 -9.33
CA ASP A 3 -34.68 -1.31 -8.26
C ASP A 3 -33.20 -1.35 -8.70
N HIS A 4 -32.44 -0.33 -8.31
CA HIS A 4 -31.02 -0.27 -8.61
C HIS A 4 -30.31 -1.24 -7.65
N LYS A 5 -29.78 -2.33 -8.21
CA LYS A 5 -28.92 -3.26 -7.47
C LYS A 5 -27.81 -2.46 -6.78
N LYS A 6 -27.70 -2.60 -5.45
CA LYS A 6 -26.61 -2.00 -4.66
C LYS A 6 -25.27 -2.50 -5.17
N THR A 7 -24.28 -1.62 -5.19
CA THR A 7 -22.89 -2.00 -5.51
C THR A 7 -22.27 -2.70 -4.32
N SER A 8 -21.74 -3.90 -4.54
CA SER A 8 -21.06 -4.72 -3.54
C SER A 8 -19.58 -4.34 -3.45
N ILE A 9 -19.16 -3.84 -2.29
CA ILE A 9 -17.80 -3.39 -2.01
C ILE A 9 -17.12 -4.36 -1.03
N ALA A 10 -15.99 -4.92 -1.45
CA ALA A 10 -15.05 -5.56 -0.54
C ALA A 10 -14.14 -4.51 0.09
N LEU A 11 -14.27 -4.27 1.39
CA LEU A 11 -13.39 -3.38 2.13
C LEU A 11 -12.21 -4.19 2.69
N LEU A 12 -11.01 -3.97 2.14
CA LEU A 12 -9.80 -4.63 2.65
C LEU A 12 -9.17 -3.78 3.74
N ALA A 13 -9.19 -4.28 4.98
CA ALA A 13 -8.66 -3.57 6.15
C ALA A 13 -8.09 -4.54 7.19
N GLY A 14 -7.07 -4.10 7.94
CA GLY A 14 -6.26 -4.93 8.82
C GLY A 14 -4.92 -5.25 8.17
N GLY A 15 -4.69 -6.50 7.81
CA GLY A 15 -3.44 -6.98 7.21
C GLY A 15 -2.37 -7.34 8.24
N LYS A 16 -1.16 -7.59 7.73
CA LYS A 16 -0.02 -8.15 8.49
C LYS A 16 1.10 -7.13 8.76
N SER A 17 0.97 -5.90 8.28
CA SER A 17 1.99 -4.86 8.45
C SER A 17 1.98 -4.29 9.87
N GLY A 18 3.04 -3.55 10.21
CA GLY A 18 3.10 -2.78 11.47
C GLY A 18 2.07 -1.66 11.58
N GLU A 19 1.38 -1.33 10.48
CA GLU A 19 0.41 -0.22 10.39
C GLU A 19 -1.06 -0.70 10.43
N ARG A 20 -1.28 -1.95 10.87
CA ARG A 20 -2.59 -2.60 10.98
C ARG A 20 -3.65 -1.75 11.69
N GLU A 21 -3.33 -1.13 12.82
CA GLU A 21 -4.31 -0.35 13.61
C GLU A 21 -4.77 0.91 12.88
N VAL A 22 -3.91 1.51 12.06
CA VAL A 22 -4.25 2.65 11.20
C VAL A 22 -5.26 2.22 10.15
N SER A 23 -5.03 1.06 9.52
CA SER A 23 -5.94 0.45 8.56
C SER A 23 -7.32 0.15 9.16
N LEU A 24 -7.38 -0.48 10.34
CA LEU A 24 -8.65 -0.78 11.01
C LEU A 24 -9.41 0.49 11.43
N SER A 25 -8.69 1.51 11.90
CA SER A 25 -9.28 2.79 12.29
C SER A 25 -9.90 3.51 11.09
N GLY A 26 -9.22 3.51 9.95
CA GLY A 26 -9.73 4.07 8.70
C GLY A 26 -10.97 3.34 8.18
N ALA A 27 -11.00 2.01 8.30
CA ALA A 27 -12.15 1.20 7.90
C ALA A 27 -13.42 1.58 8.65
N ALA A 28 -13.33 1.77 9.97
CA ALA A 28 -14.49 2.15 10.79
C ALA A 28 -15.06 3.53 10.41
N ILE A 29 -14.24 4.44 9.90
CA ILE A 29 -14.69 5.75 9.38
C ILE A 29 -15.33 5.55 8.00
N PHE A 30 -14.70 4.77 7.13
CA PHE A 30 -15.18 4.50 5.78
C PHE A 30 -16.57 3.85 5.78
N GLU A 31 -16.78 2.83 6.61
CA GLU A 31 -18.06 2.13 6.75
C GLU A 31 -19.20 3.07 7.18
N LYS A 32 -18.90 4.08 8.01
CA LYS A 32 -19.89 5.08 8.48
C LYS A 32 -20.21 6.15 7.43
N ALA A 33 -19.30 6.38 6.49
CA ALA A 33 -19.43 7.47 5.50
C ALA A 33 -20.24 7.04 4.27
N LEU A 34 -20.41 5.75 4.04
CA LEU A 34 -21.07 5.23 2.84
C LEU A 34 -22.60 5.21 2.97
N ASP A 35 -23.24 5.49 1.84
CA ASP A 35 -24.69 5.50 1.69
C ASP A 35 -25.22 4.05 1.64
N PRO A 36 -25.92 3.57 2.68
CA PRO A 36 -26.36 2.18 2.77
C PRO A 36 -27.44 1.84 1.73
N ASP A 37 -28.10 2.83 1.12
CA ASP A 37 -29.07 2.60 0.05
C ASP A 37 -28.40 2.33 -1.30
N LYS A 38 -27.12 2.69 -1.45
CA LYS A 38 -26.34 2.50 -2.69
C LYS A 38 -25.33 1.37 -2.60
N PHE A 39 -24.77 1.13 -1.42
CA PHE A 39 -23.64 0.22 -1.25
C PHE A 39 -23.93 -0.88 -0.23
N THR A 40 -23.48 -2.10 -0.55
CA THR A 40 -23.34 -3.21 0.40
C THR A 40 -21.84 -3.38 0.65
N ILE A 41 -21.41 -3.31 1.91
CA ILE A 41 -20.00 -3.43 2.26
C ILE A 41 -19.78 -4.74 3.01
N LYS A 42 -18.76 -5.48 2.62
CA LYS A 42 -18.23 -6.59 3.41
C LYS A 42 -16.74 -6.36 3.63
N ARG A 43 -16.34 -6.33 4.90
CA ARG A 43 -14.95 -6.19 5.28
C ARG A 43 -14.24 -7.54 5.23
N TYR A 44 -13.02 -7.55 4.69
CA TYR A 44 -12.11 -8.69 4.70
C TYR A 44 -10.78 -8.24 5.27
N ASP A 45 -10.23 -9.02 6.19
CA ASP A 45 -8.88 -8.85 6.68
C ASP A 45 -7.93 -9.83 5.98
N PRO A 46 -7.03 -9.37 5.11
CA PRO A 46 -6.07 -10.24 4.42
C PRO A 46 -5.13 -11.04 5.36
N ALA A 47 -5.08 -10.71 6.65
CA ALA A 47 -4.38 -11.53 7.63
C ALA A 47 -5.02 -12.90 7.83
N SER A 48 -6.36 -13.02 7.72
CA SER A 48 -7.12 -14.23 8.01
C SER A 48 -8.13 -14.65 6.92
N ASP A 49 -8.60 -13.71 6.10
CA ASP A 49 -9.84 -13.88 5.32
C ASP A 49 -9.60 -14.03 3.81
N LEU A 50 -8.35 -14.29 3.38
CA LEU A 50 -8.02 -14.41 1.94
C LEU A 50 -8.84 -15.49 1.22
N ALA A 51 -9.08 -16.62 1.88
CA ALA A 51 -9.90 -17.70 1.32
C ALA A 51 -11.36 -17.27 1.14
N ASP A 52 -11.89 -16.50 2.09
CA ASP A 52 -13.26 -15.98 2.03
C ASP A 52 -13.38 -14.92 0.93
N LEU A 53 -12.42 -14.02 0.81
CA LEU A 53 -12.35 -13.03 -0.27
C LEU A 53 -12.33 -13.69 -1.65
N ALA A 54 -11.50 -14.73 -1.81
CA ALA A 54 -11.42 -15.47 -3.08
C ALA A 54 -12.74 -16.20 -3.41
N ARG A 55 -13.36 -16.82 -2.41
CA ARG A 55 -14.66 -17.51 -2.56
C ARG A 55 -15.76 -16.54 -2.99
N ASP A 56 -15.78 -15.35 -2.41
CA ASP A 56 -16.84 -14.36 -2.64
C ASP A 56 -16.57 -13.47 -3.85
N SER A 57 -15.46 -13.67 -4.57
CA SER A 57 -14.98 -12.81 -5.69
C SER A 57 -16.04 -12.50 -6.74
N LYS A 58 -16.91 -13.44 -7.09
CA LYS A 58 -17.96 -13.25 -8.11
C LYS A 58 -19.14 -12.38 -7.64
N GLU A 59 -19.23 -12.09 -6.36
CA GLU A 59 -20.26 -11.24 -5.74
C GLU A 59 -19.73 -9.82 -5.44
N ILE A 60 -18.44 -9.57 -5.66
CA ILE A 60 -17.77 -8.30 -5.39
C ILE A 60 -17.74 -7.49 -6.68
N ASP A 61 -18.39 -6.32 -6.68
CA ASP A 61 -18.35 -5.42 -7.82
C ASP A 61 -17.07 -4.55 -7.80
N PHE A 62 -16.50 -4.30 -6.61
CA PHE A 62 -15.33 -3.45 -6.42
C PHE A 62 -14.64 -3.70 -5.07
N ALA A 63 -13.31 -3.61 -5.01
CA ALA A 63 -12.54 -3.64 -3.77
C ALA A 63 -11.98 -2.26 -3.39
N PHE A 64 -12.30 -1.82 -2.18
CA PHE A 64 -11.69 -0.64 -1.56
C PHE A 64 -10.49 -1.09 -0.73
N ILE A 65 -9.27 -0.80 -1.20
CA ILE A 65 -8.03 -1.14 -0.50
C ILE A 65 -7.76 -0.06 0.56
N LEU A 66 -7.86 -0.44 1.83
CA LEU A 66 -7.54 0.40 2.99
C LEU A 66 -6.49 -0.30 3.85
N LEU A 67 -5.47 -0.87 3.20
CA LEU A 67 -4.32 -1.52 3.84
C LEU A 67 -3.13 -0.56 3.81
N HIS A 68 -2.25 -0.65 4.81
CA HIS A 68 -1.03 0.16 4.90
C HIS A 68 0.21 -0.73 4.96
N GLY A 69 1.33 -0.23 4.43
CA GLY A 69 2.62 -0.90 4.46
C GLY A 69 2.68 -2.14 3.55
N LEU A 70 3.61 -3.04 3.90
CA LEU A 70 3.88 -4.26 3.12
C LEU A 70 2.61 -5.10 2.90
N PHE A 71 2.51 -5.72 1.73
CA PHE A 71 1.36 -6.43 1.18
C PHE A 71 0.15 -5.56 0.78
N GLY A 72 -0.04 -4.38 1.40
CA GLY A 72 -1.12 -3.46 1.07
C GLY A 72 -0.75 -2.45 -0.02
N GLU A 73 0.48 -1.95 0.03
CA GLU A 73 0.95 -0.82 -0.78
C GLU A 73 2.05 -1.23 -1.79
N ASP A 74 2.49 -2.49 -1.76
CA ASP A 74 3.64 -2.99 -2.54
C ASP A 74 3.27 -3.73 -3.84
N GLY A 75 1.99 -3.78 -4.19
CA GLY A 75 1.49 -4.51 -5.36
C GLY A 75 0.99 -5.92 -5.06
N SER A 76 1.19 -6.46 -3.85
CA SER A 76 0.81 -7.84 -3.52
C SER A 76 -0.70 -8.05 -3.54
N VAL A 77 -1.45 -7.23 -2.80
CA VAL A 77 -2.92 -7.33 -2.79
C VAL A 77 -3.52 -6.96 -4.14
N GLN A 78 -2.92 -6.01 -4.85
CA GLN A 78 -3.31 -5.61 -6.20
C GLN A 78 -3.22 -6.80 -7.16
N GLY A 79 -2.11 -7.53 -7.14
CA GLY A 79 -1.94 -8.72 -7.98
C GLY A 79 -2.92 -9.84 -7.63
N MET A 80 -3.25 -10.03 -6.36
CA MET A 80 -4.29 -10.98 -5.97
C MET A 80 -5.68 -10.57 -6.49
N LEU A 81 -6.02 -9.28 -6.41
CA LEU A 81 -7.31 -8.78 -6.92
C LEU A 81 -7.39 -8.88 -8.45
N ASP A 82 -6.29 -8.58 -9.16
CA ASP A 82 -6.18 -8.79 -10.62
C ASP A 82 -6.45 -10.27 -10.98
N LEU A 83 -5.90 -11.22 -10.22
CA LEU A 83 -6.13 -12.66 -10.43
C LEU A 83 -7.57 -13.12 -10.15
N LEU A 84 -8.29 -12.38 -9.29
CA LEU A 84 -9.69 -12.67 -8.95
C LEU A 84 -10.68 -11.94 -9.86
N ASP A 85 -10.21 -11.17 -10.84
CA ASP A 85 -11.00 -10.26 -11.67
C ASP A 85 -11.78 -9.21 -10.85
N ILE A 86 -11.25 -8.78 -9.70
CA ILE A 86 -11.90 -7.78 -8.83
C ILE A 86 -11.27 -6.41 -9.09
N PRO A 87 -12.02 -5.41 -9.60
CA PRO A 87 -11.49 -4.06 -9.79
C PRO A 87 -11.28 -3.36 -8.44
N TYR A 88 -10.28 -2.48 -8.35
CA TYR A 88 -9.93 -1.72 -7.15
C TYR A 88 -9.46 -0.29 -7.44
N GLN A 89 -9.41 0.55 -6.41
CA GLN A 89 -8.85 1.90 -6.50
C GLN A 89 -7.33 1.96 -6.40
N GLY A 90 -6.78 3.05 -6.93
CA GLY A 90 -5.38 3.43 -6.74
C GLY A 90 -4.49 2.88 -7.84
N SER A 91 -3.23 2.67 -7.51
CA SER A 91 -2.22 2.14 -8.42
C SER A 91 -2.38 0.63 -8.61
N GLY A 92 -2.15 0.15 -9.83
CA GLY A 92 -1.97 -1.28 -10.10
C GLY A 92 -0.61 -1.80 -9.61
N ILE A 93 -0.33 -3.09 -9.85
CA ILE A 93 0.84 -3.82 -9.33
C ILE A 93 2.16 -3.04 -9.50
N LEU A 94 2.49 -2.62 -10.73
CA LEU A 94 3.77 -1.98 -11.02
C LEU A 94 3.90 -0.63 -10.31
N GLY A 95 2.84 0.19 -10.34
CA GLY A 95 2.84 1.51 -9.70
C GLY A 95 3.04 1.39 -8.20
N SER A 96 2.34 0.46 -7.56
CA SER A 96 2.46 0.17 -6.13
C SER A 96 3.86 -0.36 -5.77
N ALA A 97 4.36 -1.36 -6.49
CA ALA A 97 5.68 -1.94 -6.24
C ALA A 97 6.82 -0.93 -6.41
N VAL A 98 6.75 -0.10 -7.45
CA VAL A 98 7.75 0.96 -7.69
C VAL A 98 7.68 2.02 -6.60
N ALA A 99 6.48 2.47 -6.23
CA ALA A 99 6.32 3.51 -5.22
C ALA A 99 6.79 3.06 -3.83
N MET A 100 6.61 1.79 -3.49
CA MET A 100 7.05 1.22 -2.22
C MET A 100 8.59 1.10 -2.11
N ASP A 101 9.29 0.93 -3.24
CA ASP A 101 10.75 0.89 -3.28
C ASP A 101 11.33 2.30 -3.52
N LYS A 102 11.74 2.96 -2.43
CA LYS A 102 12.28 4.34 -2.48
C LYS A 102 13.54 4.46 -3.35
N ASN A 103 14.32 3.39 -3.49
CA ASN A 103 15.50 3.43 -4.35
C ASN A 103 15.08 3.38 -5.82
N LEU A 104 14.24 2.42 -6.19
CA LEU A 104 13.76 2.28 -7.56
C LEU A 104 12.97 3.51 -8.01
N ALA A 105 12.06 4.02 -7.18
CA ALA A 105 11.31 5.25 -7.46
C ALA A 105 12.25 6.42 -7.76
N LYS A 106 13.29 6.64 -6.93
CA LYS A 106 14.26 7.72 -7.13
C LYS A 106 15.10 7.55 -8.40
N ILE A 107 15.48 6.32 -8.75
CA ILE A 107 16.17 6.03 -10.02
C ILE A 107 15.28 6.48 -11.19
N LEU A 108 14.02 6.04 -11.21
CA LEU A 108 13.09 6.38 -12.28
C LEU A 108 12.82 7.88 -12.36
N TYR A 109 12.60 8.53 -11.22
CA TYR A 109 12.44 9.99 -11.16
C TYR A 109 13.65 10.72 -11.75
N ARG A 110 14.87 10.33 -11.36
CA ARG A 110 16.09 10.93 -11.89
C ARG A 110 16.24 10.72 -13.40
N LEU A 111 15.92 9.53 -13.90
CA LEU A 111 15.96 9.23 -15.34
C LEU A 111 14.98 10.09 -16.15
N GLU A 112 13.80 10.36 -15.59
CA GLU A 112 12.78 11.22 -16.20
C GLU A 112 12.97 12.72 -15.89
N GLY A 113 14.10 13.10 -15.31
CA GLY A 113 14.41 14.50 -15.00
C GLY A 113 13.60 15.11 -13.84
N ILE A 114 12.90 14.28 -13.05
CA ILE A 114 12.22 14.70 -11.84
C ILE A 114 13.27 14.89 -10.73
N PRO A 115 13.35 16.08 -10.10
CA PRO A 115 14.32 16.34 -9.04
C PRO A 115 14.13 15.41 -7.85
N VAL A 116 15.22 14.77 -7.42
CA VAL A 116 15.29 13.94 -6.21
C VAL A 116 16.55 14.27 -5.43
N ALA A 117 16.46 14.28 -4.10
CA ALA A 117 17.62 14.44 -3.24
C ALA A 117 18.60 13.28 -3.44
N ASP A 118 19.90 13.58 -3.47
CA ASP A 118 20.96 12.57 -3.54
C ASP A 118 20.81 11.54 -2.43
N TRP A 119 21.15 10.30 -2.76
CA TRP A 119 20.98 9.18 -1.85
C TRP A 119 22.05 8.13 -2.11
N GLN A 120 22.32 7.34 -1.07
CA GLN A 120 23.13 6.15 -1.14
C GLN A 120 22.39 5.01 -0.44
N VAL A 121 22.41 3.83 -1.06
CA VAL A 121 21.85 2.61 -0.45
C VAL A 121 22.95 1.90 0.31
N VAL A 122 22.65 1.53 1.55
CA VAL A 122 23.55 0.78 2.42
C VAL A 122 22.82 -0.41 3.02
N THR A 123 23.50 -1.54 3.17
CA THR A 123 22.95 -2.75 3.81
C THR A 123 23.47 -2.94 5.23
N SER A 124 24.73 -2.55 5.45
CA SER A 124 25.42 -2.54 6.73
C SER A 124 26.51 -1.48 6.63
N VAL A 125 26.68 -0.67 7.66
CA VAL A 125 27.73 0.36 7.72
C VAL A 125 28.55 0.18 8.97
N ASP A 126 29.88 0.22 8.83
CA ASP A 126 30.80 0.39 9.95
C ASP A 126 31.06 1.87 10.23
N GLU A 127 31.78 2.17 11.32
CA GLU A 127 32.07 3.56 11.72
C GLU A 127 32.81 4.34 10.63
N ASN A 128 33.80 3.72 9.98
CA ASN A 128 34.58 4.35 8.91
C ASN A 128 33.69 4.69 7.71
N GLN A 129 32.77 3.80 7.33
CA GLN A 129 31.81 4.05 6.25
C GLN A 129 30.84 5.16 6.61
N CYS A 130 30.37 5.22 7.86
CA CYS A 130 29.54 6.33 8.34
C CYS A 130 30.25 7.69 8.21
N GLU A 131 31.52 7.78 8.59
CA GLU A 131 32.31 9.01 8.46
C GLU A 131 32.49 9.42 7.00
N GLN A 132 32.78 8.46 6.11
CA GLN A 132 32.90 8.71 4.68
C GLN A 132 31.59 9.19 4.05
N LEU A 133 30.45 8.59 4.43
CA LEU A 133 29.13 9.01 3.99
C LEU A 133 28.82 10.43 4.45
N ALA A 134 29.09 10.75 5.71
CA ALA A 134 28.90 12.10 6.24
C ALA A 134 29.78 13.14 5.54
N ALA A 135 31.04 12.81 5.25
CA ALA A 135 31.96 13.68 4.52
C ALA A 135 31.53 13.90 3.06
N THR A 136 30.98 12.87 2.41
CA THR A 136 30.62 12.91 0.98
C THR A 136 29.25 13.55 0.74
N MET A 137 28.25 13.22 1.57
CA MET A 137 26.87 13.67 1.40
C MET A 137 26.54 14.95 2.21
N GLY A 138 27.36 15.29 3.21
CA GLY A 138 27.11 16.40 4.12
C GLY A 138 26.06 16.09 5.19
N LEU A 139 26.05 16.88 6.27
CA LEU A 139 25.08 16.76 7.36
C LEU A 139 24.08 17.93 7.34
N PRO A 140 22.81 17.73 7.79
CA PRO A 140 22.26 16.49 8.33
C PRO A 140 21.87 15.46 7.24
N LEU A 141 21.88 14.18 7.62
CA LEU A 141 21.39 13.07 6.78
C LEU A 141 20.09 12.49 7.34
N VAL A 142 19.22 12.02 6.43
CA VAL A 142 18.01 11.28 6.78
C VAL A 142 18.19 9.83 6.38
N ILE A 143 18.20 8.94 7.38
CA ILE A 143 18.25 7.50 7.19
C ILE A 143 16.82 6.97 7.18
N LYS A 144 16.50 6.07 6.25
CA LYS A 144 15.19 5.44 6.15
C LYS A 144 15.27 4.08 5.47
N PRO A 145 14.42 3.12 5.84
CA PRO A 145 14.32 1.84 5.12
C PRO A 145 13.90 2.05 3.66
N VAL A 146 14.46 1.21 2.77
CA VAL A 146 14.17 1.27 1.33
C VAL A 146 12.71 0.92 1.04
N ARG A 147 12.17 -0.11 1.71
CA ARG A 147 10.89 -0.76 1.40
C ARG A 147 9.91 -0.85 2.58
N ASP A 148 9.86 0.19 3.40
CA ASP A 148 8.90 0.26 4.52
C ASP A 148 8.20 1.61 4.60
N GLY A 149 7.11 1.67 5.35
CA GLY A 149 6.37 2.90 5.62
C GLY A 149 7.27 3.96 6.26
N SER A 150 6.97 5.24 6.02
CA SER A 150 7.78 6.34 6.56
C SER A 150 7.71 6.45 8.09
N SER A 151 6.77 5.73 8.71
CA SER A 151 6.55 5.66 10.15
C SER A 151 7.43 4.63 10.87
N LEU A 152 8.14 3.79 10.10
CA LEU A 152 8.95 2.68 10.60
C LEU A 152 10.42 2.90 10.20
N GLY A 153 11.26 3.23 11.18
CA GLY A 153 12.71 3.44 11.00
C GLY A 153 13.18 4.86 11.24
#